data_AF-A0A641AGV0-F1
#
_entry.id   AF-A0A641AGV0-F1
#
_cell.length_a   1.000
_cell.length_b   1.000
_cell.length_c   1.000
_cell.angle_alpha   90.00
_cell.angle_beta   90.00
_cell.angle_gamma   90.00
#
_symmetry.space_group_name_H-M   'P 1'
#
loop_
_entity.id
_entity.type
_entity.pdbx_description
1 polymer ?
#
loop_
_entity_poly.entity_id
_entity_poly.type
_entity_poly.pdbx_seq_one_letter_code
_entity_poly.pdbx_strand_id
1 'polypeptide(L)'
;MTTDGHRSDRALLEALQELFDADDPADGIDRHDGYGRDYRITGVRLVPSDDGFDDLEVTVGHGSEVLVSRVLFDRAWREASGLVDVRSCAAYVVGTWQHCPGGQARTGTAPRQAAADTAGLWRGLQETLVRDHASVNQPGHGRTELVEEDGEIVTIHLTAQQWRAFVDDCEAAAESDSGEDAWRAGDGLSIALGELDELIGSRWDDEEHIVFFRDRLWLSVRAELPPVRSRMSPI
;
A
#
# COMPACT_ATOMS: atom_id res chain seq x y z
N MET A 1 -12.24 6.62 28.45
CA MET A 1 -11.50 5.35 28.27
C MET A 1 -10.41 5.51 27.19
N THR A 2 -9.82 6.70 27.05
CA THR A 2 -8.95 7.13 25.94
C THR A 2 -7.50 7.39 26.37
N THR A 3 -7.21 7.40 27.67
CA THR A 3 -5.90 7.76 28.22
C THR A 3 -4.86 6.64 28.16
N ASP A 4 -5.26 5.37 28.15
CA ASP A 4 -4.32 4.25 28.10
C ASP A 4 -3.76 4.01 26.69
N GLY A 5 -4.53 4.31 25.64
CA GLY A 5 -4.08 4.15 24.27
C GLY A 5 -2.95 5.11 23.89
N HIS A 6 -3.14 6.40 24.15
CA HIS A 6 -2.11 7.40 23.88
C HIS A 6 -0.81 7.18 24.67
N ARG A 7 -0.89 6.56 25.86
CA ARG A 7 0.31 6.22 26.64
C ARG A 7 1.07 5.04 26.04
N SER A 8 0.36 4.06 25.49
CA SER A 8 0.95 2.90 24.82
C SER A 8 1.65 3.30 23.51
N ASP A 9 1.00 4.14 22.70
CA ASP A 9 1.59 4.58 21.43
C ASP A 9 2.85 5.43 21.64
N ARG A 10 2.84 6.31 22.64
CA ARG A 10 4.01 7.13 22.98
C ARG A 10 5.21 6.27 23.41
N ALA A 11 4.98 5.25 24.24
CA ALA A 11 6.05 4.35 24.68
C ALA A 11 6.62 3.53 23.51
N LEU A 12 5.77 3.09 22.58
CA LEU A 12 6.20 2.41 21.36
C LEU A 12 7.05 3.33 20.47
N LEU A 13 6.64 4.59 20.29
CA LEU A 13 7.40 5.57 19.52
C LEU A 13 8.76 5.90 20.15
N GLU A 14 8.80 6.09 21.47
CA GLU A 14 10.05 6.29 22.22
C GLU A 14 10.99 5.09 22.01
N ALA A 15 10.49 3.86 22.13
CA ALA A 15 11.28 2.65 21.91
C ALA A 15 11.74 2.47 20.45
N LEU A 16 10.91 2.84 19.46
CA LEU A 16 11.29 2.83 18.04
C LEU A 16 12.43 3.82 17.77
N GLN A 17 12.32 5.04 18.31
CA GLN A 17 13.37 6.05 18.15
C GLN A 17 14.68 5.56 18.79
N GLU A 18 14.63 5.04 20.02
CA GLU A 18 15.82 4.49 20.69
C GLU A 18 16.47 3.36 19.89
N LEU A 19 15.67 2.49 19.28
CA LEU A 19 16.15 1.39 18.47
C LEU A 19 16.85 1.88 17.19
N PHE A 20 16.26 2.86 16.49
CA PHE A 20 16.89 3.45 15.31
C PHE A 20 18.14 4.30 15.64
N ASP A 21 18.18 4.93 16.82
CA ASP A 21 19.33 5.69 17.28
C ASP A 21 20.52 4.80 17.66
N ALA A 22 20.26 3.61 18.20
CA ALA A 22 21.28 2.67 18.68
C ALA A 22 22.17 2.09 17.57
N ASP A 23 21.66 2.03 16.33
CA ASP A 23 22.39 1.55 15.15
C ASP A 23 23.08 0.18 15.38
N ASP A 24 22.38 -0.73 16.05
CA ASP A 24 22.90 -2.07 16.42
C ASP A 24 22.57 -3.12 15.36
N PRO A 25 23.57 -3.70 14.67
CA PRO A 25 23.33 -4.73 13.65
C PRO A 25 22.77 -6.05 14.21
N ALA A 26 22.73 -6.26 15.54
CA ALA A 26 22.23 -7.49 16.18
C ALA A 26 20.74 -7.46 16.54
N ASP A 27 20.02 -6.38 16.24
CA ASP A 27 18.60 -6.23 16.62
C ASP A 27 17.61 -7.01 15.72
N GLY A 28 18.10 -7.63 14.65
CA GLY A 28 17.30 -8.43 13.71
C GLY A 28 16.65 -7.61 12.60
N ILE A 29 16.97 -6.32 12.46
CA ILE A 29 16.59 -5.53 11.30
C ILE A 29 17.61 -5.81 10.19
N ASP A 30 17.16 -6.36 9.07
CA ASP A 30 18.00 -6.54 7.91
C ASP A 30 18.30 -5.17 7.28
N ARG A 31 19.54 -4.71 7.48
CA ARG A 31 20.05 -3.44 6.93
C ARG A 31 20.88 -3.66 5.64
N HIS A 32 20.99 -4.92 5.17
CA HIS A 32 21.86 -5.28 4.05
C HIS A 32 21.28 -4.93 2.67
N ASP A 33 20.01 -4.54 2.60
CA ASP A 33 19.34 -4.00 1.41
C ASP A 33 19.72 -2.53 1.08
N GLY A 34 20.57 -1.90 1.90
CA GLY A 34 20.99 -0.49 1.76
C GLY A 34 20.63 0.38 2.97
N TYR A 35 19.83 -0.14 3.90
CA TYR A 35 19.30 0.54 5.09
C TYR A 35 20.31 0.78 6.24
N GLY A 36 21.55 1.19 5.96
CA GLY A 36 22.47 1.57 7.03
C GLY A 36 23.81 2.11 6.59
N ARG A 37 24.15 1.95 5.31
CA ARG A 37 25.32 2.63 4.71
C ARG A 37 24.95 3.96 4.09
N ASP A 38 23.81 4.04 3.41
CA ASP A 38 23.41 5.23 2.66
C ASP A 38 22.23 5.95 3.34
N TYR A 39 21.26 5.21 3.88
CA TYR A 39 20.05 5.77 4.49
C TYR A 39 19.97 5.49 5.99
N ARG A 40 19.65 6.51 6.78
CA ARG A 40 19.45 6.40 8.23
C ARG A 40 18.13 7.03 8.67
N ILE A 41 17.27 6.28 9.36
CA ILE A 41 16.12 6.86 10.05
C ILE A 41 16.64 7.71 11.21
N THR A 42 16.26 8.98 11.21
CA THR A 42 16.68 10.00 12.20
C THR A 42 15.50 10.56 13.00
N GLY A 43 14.27 10.22 12.64
CA GLY A 43 13.09 10.66 13.38
C GLY A 43 11.86 9.84 13.04
N VAL A 44 11.03 9.55 14.04
CA VAL A 44 9.70 8.98 13.86
C VAL A 44 8.66 9.75 14.67
N ARG A 45 7.50 10.02 14.09
CA ARG A 45 6.36 10.64 14.81
C ARG A 45 5.02 10.22 14.24
N LEU A 46 4.02 10.07 15.10
CA LEU A 46 2.64 9.88 14.64
C LEU A 46 2.04 11.17 14.10
N VAL A 47 1.32 11.07 12.99
CA VAL A 47 0.56 12.15 12.36
C VAL A 47 -0.81 11.63 11.93
N PRO A 48 -1.91 12.37 12.18
CA PRO A 48 -3.21 11.99 11.67
C PRO A 48 -3.26 12.21 10.16
N SER A 49 -3.93 11.31 9.43
CA SER A 49 -4.19 11.43 8.00
C SER A 49 -5.66 11.74 7.70
N ASP A 50 -5.90 12.29 6.51
CA ASP A 50 -7.22 12.78 6.09
C ASP A 50 -8.26 11.66 5.92
N ASP A 51 -7.79 10.43 5.75
CA ASP A 51 -8.61 9.22 5.69
C ASP A 51 -9.07 8.70 7.07
N GLY A 52 -8.67 9.38 8.14
CA GLY A 52 -9.04 9.03 9.52
C GLY A 52 -8.17 7.95 10.15
N PHE A 53 -7.10 7.52 9.46
CA PHE A 53 -6.09 6.61 10.01
C PHE A 53 -4.84 7.38 10.44
N ASP A 54 -4.15 6.89 11.47
CA ASP A 54 -2.86 7.47 11.86
C ASP A 54 -1.73 6.95 10.96
N ASP A 55 -0.81 7.85 10.62
CA ASP A 55 0.44 7.53 9.93
C ASP A 55 1.64 7.72 10.85
N LEU A 56 2.69 6.95 10.60
CA LEU A 56 4.03 7.23 11.10
C LEU A 56 4.77 8.05 10.05
N GLU A 57 5.07 9.29 10.38
CA GLU A 57 6.02 10.10 9.62
C GLU A 57 7.43 9.68 10.00
N VAL A 58 8.20 9.27 9.00
CA VAL A 58 9.57 8.75 9.12
C VAL A 58 10.50 9.72 8.41
N THR A 59 11.47 10.25 9.15
CA THR A 59 12.52 11.14 8.65
C THR A 59 13.78 10.33 8.40
N VAL A 60 14.28 10.36 7.16
CA VAL A 60 15.45 9.61 6.71
C VAL A 60 16.53 10.58 6.24
N GLY A 61 17.75 10.43 6.77
CA GLY A 61 18.92 11.12 6.24
C GLY A 61 19.61 10.29 5.16
N HIS A 62 19.99 10.92 4.05
CA HIS A 62 20.79 10.33 2.97
C HIS A 62 21.88 11.32 2.55
N GLY A 63 23.12 11.10 3.02
CA GLY A 63 24.20 12.08 2.84
C GLY A 63 23.84 13.44 3.45
N SER A 64 23.67 14.46 2.61
CA SER A 64 23.24 15.81 3.00
C SER A 64 21.72 16.05 2.88
N GLU A 65 20.99 15.08 2.36
CA GLU A 65 19.54 15.19 2.11
C GLU A 65 18.75 14.65 3.29
N VAL A 66 17.57 15.25 3.51
CA VAL A 66 16.58 14.79 4.48
C VAL A 66 15.30 14.49 3.72
N LEU A 67 14.90 13.23 3.76
CA LEU A 67 13.68 12.72 3.16
C LEU A 67 12.65 12.49 4.27
N VAL A 68 11.39 12.76 3.96
CA VAL A 68 10.27 12.49 4.87
C VAL A 68 9.27 11.62 4.14
N SER A 69 8.83 10.56 4.81
CA SER A 69 7.87 9.61 4.29
C SER A 69 6.78 9.34 5.31
N ARG A 70 5.61 8.86 4.86
CA ARG A 70 4.49 8.48 5.72
C ARG A 70 4.09 7.06 5.42
N VAL A 71 4.06 6.23 6.46
CA VAL A 71 3.59 4.85 6.41
C VAL A 71 2.36 4.71 7.29
N LEU A 72 1.42 3.83 6.90
CA LEU A 72 0.24 3.55 7.73
C LEU A 72 0.70 3.02 9.09
N PHE A 73 0.18 3.61 10.16
CA PHE A 73 0.52 3.22 11.52
C PHE A 73 -0.67 3.38 12.45
N ASP A 74 -1.89 3.12 11.97
CA ASP A 74 -3.09 3.12 12.80
C ASP A 74 -3.05 1.98 13.81
N ARG A 75 -3.50 2.25 15.04
CA ARG A 75 -3.41 1.27 16.12
C ARG A 75 -4.21 -0.01 15.85
N ALA A 76 -5.47 0.11 15.43
CA ALA A 76 -6.33 -1.06 15.22
C ALA A 76 -5.80 -1.89 14.05
N TRP A 77 -5.26 -1.22 13.04
CA TRP A 77 -4.55 -1.89 11.95
C TRP A 77 -3.29 -2.60 12.42
N ARG A 78 -2.40 -1.93 13.16
CA ARG A 78 -1.15 -2.54 13.65
C ARG A 78 -1.44 -3.79 14.48
N GLU A 79 -2.40 -3.72 15.39
CA GLU A 79 -2.82 -4.87 16.20
C GLU A 79 -3.33 -6.02 15.33
N ALA A 80 -4.14 -5.73 14.29
CA ALA A 80 -4.62 -6.74 13.35
C ALA A 80 -3.51 -7.33 12.46
N SER A 81 -2.49 -6.54 12.14
CA SER A 81 -1.32 -6.93 11.34
C SER A 81 -0.22 -7.61 12.17
N GLY A 82 -0.43 -7.82 13.48
CA GLY A 82 0.59 -8.40 14.37
C GLY A 82 1.77 -7.47 14.69
N LEU A 83 1.66 -6.18 14.37
CA LEU A 83 2.65 -5.13 14.66
C LEU A 83 2.50 -4.62 16.10
N VAL A 84 2.72 -5.51 17.05
CA VAL A 84 2.45 -5.25 18.48
C VAL A 84 3.70 -4.92 19.28
N ASP A 85 4.89 -5.30 18.80
CA ASP A 85 6.17 -5.00 19.44
C ASP A 85 7.07 -4.12 18.58
N VAL A 86 8.08 -3.52 19.24
CA VAL A 86 9.00 -2.55 18.64
C VAL A 86 9.79 -3.12 17.46
N ARG A 87 10.17 -4.41 17.50
CA ARG A 87 11.01 -5.00 16.44
C ARG A 87 10.20 -5.26 15.20
N SER A 88 9.01 -5.83 15.33
CA SER A 88 8.09 -6.00 14.20
C SER A 88 7.69 -4.67 13.58
N CYS A 89 7.42 -3.64 14.39
CA CYS A 89 7.15 -2.30 13.90
C CYS A 89 8.35 -1.70 13.16
N ALA A 90 9.56 -1.87 13.69
CA ALA A 90 10.76 -1.35 13.04
C ALA A 90 11.03 -2.04 11.70
N ALA A 91 10.93 -3.37 11.64
CA ALA A 91 11.07 -4.12 10.38
C ALA A 91 10.04 -3.67 9.33
N TYR A 92 8.77 -3.48 9.73
CA TYR A 92 7.73 -2.93 8.86
C TYR A 92 8.11 -1.56 8.31
N VAL A 93 8.52 -0.64 9.18
CA VAL A 93 8.91 0.72 8.79
C VAL A 93 10.04 0.67 7.78
N VAL A 94 11.08 -0.12 8.05
CA VAL A 94 12.25 -0.30 7.18
C VAL A 94 11.88 -0.84 5.80
N GLY A 95 11.11 -1.92 5.75
CA GLY A 95 10.69 -2.52 4.47
C GLY A 95 9.74 -1.64 3.66
N THR A 96 8.94 -0.78 4.33
CA THR A 96 7.89 -0.01 3.67
C THR A 96 8.36 1.37 3.22
N TRP A 97 9.20 2.07 3.98
CA TRP A 97 9.51 3.48 3.69
C TRP A 97 10.20 3.68 2.33
N GLN A 98 10.99 2.71 1.87
CA GLN A 98 11.69 2.76 0.57
C GLN A 98 10.71 2.76 -0.61
N HIS A 99 9.59 2.07 -0.43
CA HIS A 99 8.51 1.97 -1.41
C HIS A 99 7.53 3.14 -1.30
N CYS A 100 7.60 3.92 -0.22
CA CYS A 100 6.82 5.12 -0.09
C CYS A 100 7.44 6.24 -0.93
N PRO A 101 6.70 6.81 -1.91
CA PRO A 101 7.18 7.95 -2.67
C PRO A 101 7.55 9.08 -1.69
N GLY A 102 8.84 9.38 -1.59
CA GLY A 102 9.33 10.39 -0.65
C GLY A 102 8.62 11.73 -0.86
N GLY A 103 8.03 12.26 0.21
CA GLY A 103 7.77 13.70 0.38
C GLY A 103 6.95 14.43 -0.69
N GLN A 104 6.19 13.78 -1.57
CA GLN A 104 5.20 14.52 -2.35
C GLN A 104 3.97 14.72 -1.48
N ALA A 105 3.81 15.93 -0.96
CA ALA A 105 2.47 16.47 -0.77
C ALA A 105 1.74 16.21 -2.09
N ARG A 106 0.83 15.24 -2.10
CA ARG A 106 -0.06 14.96 -3.23
C ARG A 106 -0.83 16.26 -3.43
N THR A 107 -0.30 17.15 -4.27
CA THR A 107 -1.04 18.28 -4.81
C THR A 107 -2.21 17.61 -5.49
N GLY A 108 -3.38 17.69 -4.84
CA GLY A 108 -4.61 17.07 -5.32
C GLY A 108 -4.66 17.26 -6.82
N THR A 109 -4.52 16.16 -7.54
CA THR A 109 -4.37 16.16 -8.98
C THR A 109 -5.56 16.96 -9.48
N ALA A 110 -5.29 18.15 -10.03
CA ALA A 110 -6.36 18.98 -10.58
C ALA A 110 -7.12 18.08 -11.54
N PRO A 111 -8.46 18.01 -11.47
CA PRO A 111 -9.22 17.02 -12.23
C PRO A 111 -8.98 17.27 -13.72
N ARG A 112 -8.03 16.53 -14.31
CA ARG A 112 -7.83 16.50 -15.75
C ARG A 112 -9.11 15.90 -16.31
N GLN A 113 -9.70 16.62 -17.26
CA GLN A 113 -10.96 16.29 -17.89
C GLN A 113 -10.96 14.86 -18.43
N ALA A 114 -11.58 13.92 -17.70
CA ALA A 114 -11.86 12.58 -18.23
C ALA A 114 -13.21 12.02 -17.75
N ALA A 115 -14.23 12.87 -17.49
CA ALA A 115 -15.60 12.39 -17.29
C ALA A 115 -16.11 11.49 -18.44
N ALA A 116 -15.39 11.40 -19.56
CA ALA A 116 -15.86 10.78 -20.79
C ALA A 116 -15.93 9.24 -20.77
N ASP A 117 -15.14 8.49 -19.98
CA ASP A 117 -15.18 7.01 -20.11
C ASP A 117 -14.97 6.15 -18.85
N THR A 118 -15.46 6.58 -17.67
CA THR A 118 -15.49 5.68 -16.49
C THR A 118 -16.26 4.39 -16.77
N ALA A 119 -17.33 4.47 -17.56
CA ALA A 119 -18.12 3.30 -17.93
C ALA A 119 -17.35 2.35 -18.87
N GLY A 120 -16.58 2.85 -19.84
CA GLY A 120 -15.76 2.02 -20.72
C GLY A 120 -14.55 1.42 -20.02
N LEU A 121 -13.86 2.17 -19.15
CA LEU A 121 -12.79 1.62 -18.31
C LEU A 121 -13.31 0.49 -17.41
N TRP A 122 -14.47 0.70 -16.79
CA TRP A 122 -15.11 -0.33 -15.97
C TRP A 122 -15.53 -1.55 -16.80
N ARG A 123 -16.08 -1.33 -18.00
CA ARG A 123 -16.42 -2.43 -18.91
C ARG A 123 -15.18 -3.21 -19.33
N GLY A 124 -14.08 -2.53 -19.65
CA GLY A 124 -12.81 -3.17 -20.02
C GLY A 124 -12.25 -4.06 -18.90
N LEU A 125 -12.38 -3.62 -17.64
CA LEU A 125 -12.08 -4.48 -16.49
C LEU A 125 -13.01 -5.69 -16.44
N GLN A 126 -14.33 -5.49 -16.52
CA GLN A 126 -15.30 -6.60 -16.46
C GLN A 126 -15.10 -7.63 -17.58
N GLU A 127 -14.82 -7.18 -18.80
CA GLU A 127 -14.55 -8.04 -19.96
C GLU A 127 -13.25 -8.85 -19.75
N THR A 128 -12.21 -8.22 -19.20
CA THR A 128 -10.95 -8.89 -18.85
C THR A 128 -11.18 -9.96 -17.78
N LEU A 129 -11.85 -9.63 -16.68
CA LEU A 129 -12.13 -10.58 -15.60
C LEU A 129 -12.94 -11.78 -16.07
N VAL A 130 -13.97 -11.56 -16.90
CA VAL A 130 -14.80 -12.66 -17.44
C VAL A 130 -14.04 -13.54 -18.42
N ARG A 131 -13.04 -12.98 -19.12
CA ARG A 131 -12.19 -13.73 -20.05
C ARG A 131 -11.18 -14.61 -19.31
N ASP A 132 -10.62 -14.10 -18.22
CA ASP A 132 -9.41 -14.67 -17.61
C ASP A 132 -9.71 -15.58 -16.39
N HIS A 133 -10.94 -15.53 -15.84
CA HIS A 133 -11.34 -16.36 -14.69
C HIS A 133 -12.49 -17.31 -15.01
N ALA A 134 -12.57 -18.43 -14.28
CA ALA A 134 -13.58 -19.47 -14.49
C ALA A 134 -15.00 -18.99 -14.21
N SER A 135 -15.18 -18.09 -13.23
CA SER A 135 -16.46 -17.41 -12.97
C SER A 135 -16.24 -16.02 -12.39
N VAL A 136 -17.13 -15.09 -12.73
CA VAL A 136 -17.15 -13.74 -12.18
C VAL A 136 -18.56 -13.41 -11.69
N ASN A 137 -18.69 -13.12 -10.40
CA ASN A 137 -19.94 -12.76 -9.76
C ASN A 137 -19.85 -11.34 -9.18
N GLN A 138 -20.93 -10.58 -9.26
CA GLN A 138 -21.02 -9.24 -8.65
C GLN A 138 -22.13 -9.23 -7.61
N PRO A 139 -21.86 -9.73 -6.39
CA PRO A 139 -22.87 -9.87 -5.34
C PRO A 139 -23.38 -8.52 -4.81
N GLY A 140 -22.65 -7.42 -5.05
CA GLY A 140 -23.04 -6.10 -4.57
C GLY A 140 -22.26 -4.97 -5.24
N HIS A 141 -22.68 -3.73 -4.96
CA HIS A 141 -21.99 -2.56 -5.47
C HIS A 141 -20.55 -2.50 -4.95
N GLY A 142 -19.59 -2.41 -5.88
CA GLY A 142 -18.17 -2.33 -5.55
C GLY A 142 -17.56 -3.62 -5.03
N ARG A 143 -18.24 -4.77 -5.23
CA ARG A 143 -17.75 -6.09 -4.84
C ARG A 143 -17.86 -7.04 -6.04
N THR A 144 -16.73 -7.59 -6.43
CA THR A 144 -16.60 -8.59 -7.49
C THR A 144 -15.93 -9.83 -6.92
N GLU A 145 -16.54 -11.00 -7.09
CA GLU A 145 -15.97 -12.29 -6.72
C GLU A 145 -15.50 -13.00 -7.98
N LEU A 146 -14.24 -13.41 -7.97
CA LEU A 146 -13.59 -14.18 -9.01
C LEU A 146 -13.45 -15.60 -8.50
N VAL A 147 -13.82 -16.57 -9.33
CA VAL A 147 -13.52 -17.98 -9.09
C VAL A 147 -12.44 -18.39 -10.08
N GLU A 148 -11.32 -18.85 -9.57
CA GLU A 148 -10.20 -19.32 -10.38
C GLU A 148 -10.40 -20.77 -10.86
N GLU A 149 -9.53 -21.22 -11.75
CA GLU A 149 -9.64 -22.56 -12.36
C GLU A 149 -9.50 -23.70 -11.34
N ASP A 150 -8.77 -23.48 -10.25
CA ASP A 150 -8.61 -24.40 -9.13
C ASP A 150 -9.76 -24.35 -8.12
N GLY A 151 -10.68 -23.39 -8.28
CA GLY A 151 -11.84 -23.17 -7.41
C GLY A 151 -11.60 -22.21 -6.25
N GLU A 152 -10.42 -21.59 -6.14
CA GLU A 152 -10.18 -20.51 -5.18
C GLU A 152 -11.02 -19.27 -5.51
N ILE A 153 -11.37 -18.52 -4.47
CA ILE A 153 -12.22 -17.33 -4.59
C ILE A 153 -11.43 -16.10 -4.15
N VAL A 154 -11.34 -15.12 -5.04
CA VAL A 154 -10.81 -13.79 -4.72
C VAL A 154 -11.93 -12.77 -4.78
N THR A 155 -12.04 -11.94 -3.75
CA THR A 155 -13.02 -10.84 -3.69
C THR A 155 -12.33 -9.50 -3.89
N ILE A 156 -12.63 -8.83 -4.99
CA ILE A 156 -12.20 -7.46 -5.29
C ILE A 156 -13.24 -6.47 -4.75
N HIS A 157 -12.79 -5.57 -3.87
CA HIS A 157 -13.56 -4.46 -3.31
C HIS A 157 -13.17 -3.15 -4.00
N LEU A 158 -13.82 -2.88 -5.13
CA LEU A 158 -13.49 -1.79 -6.02
C LEU A 158 -14.72 -1.25 -6.74
N THR A 159 -14.94 0.07 -6.66
CA THR A 159 -15.98 0.76 -7.43
C THR A 159 -15.43 1.25 -8.78
N ALA A 160 -16.33 1.52 -9.73
CA ALA A 160 -15.94 2.08 -11.03
C ALA A 160 -15.18 3.43 -10.92
N GLN A 161 -15.50 4.25 -9.91
CA GLN A 161 -14.79 5.51 -9.68
C GLN A 161 -13.37 5.29 -9.14
N GLN A 162 -13.20 4.32 -8.23
CA GLN A 162 -11.90 3.96 -7.69
C GLN A 162 -11.02 3.28 -8.76
N TRP A 163 -11.60 2.41 -9.60
CA TRP A 163 -10.89 1.82 -10.73
C TRP A 163 -10.37 2.90 -11.68
N ARG A 164 -11.22 3.87 -12.02
CA ARG A 164 -10.80 5.00 -12.83
C ARG A 164 -9.68 5.80 -12.18
N ALA A 165 -9.78 6.11 -10.88
CA ALA A 165 -8.71 6.80 -10.17
C ALA A 165 -7.38 6.03 -10.21
N PHE A 166 -7.42 4.70 -10.06
CA PHE A 166 -6.25 3.85 -10.19
C PHE A 166 -5.65 3.89 -11.60
N VAL A 167 -6.48 3.80 -12.64
CA VAL A 167 -6.04 3.93 -14.05
C VAL A 167 -5.42 5.29 -14.31
N ASP A 168 -6.02 6.37 -13.81
CA ASP A 168 -5.51 7.74 -13.93
C ASP A 168 -4.12 7.87 -13.23
N ASP A 169 -3.91 7.20 -12.09
CA ASP A 169 -2.63 7.13 -11.39
C ASP A 169 -1.57 6.32 -12.16
N CYS A 170 -1.94 5.18 -12.74
CA CYS A 170 -1.06 4.38 -13.60
C CYS A 170 -0.64 5.17 -14.86
N GLU A 171 -1.57 5.90 -15.48
CA GLU A 171 -1.30 6.79 -16.61
C GLU A 171 -0.30 7.89 -16.24
N ALA A 172 -0.50 8.55 -15.10
CA ALA A 172 0.42 9.59 -14.63
C ALA A 172 1.83 9.05 -14.33
N ALA A 173 1.92 7.82 -13.82
CA ALA A 173 3.20 7.14 -13.62
C ALA A 173 3.89 6.84 -14.97
N ALA A 174 3.15 6.35 -15.96
CA ALA A 174 3.66 6.11 -17.31
C ALA A 174 4.16 7.39 -18.00
N GLU A 175 3.41 8.50 -17.91
CA GLU A 175 3.82 9.80 -18.45
C GLU A 175 5.14 10.31 -17.84
N SER A 176 5.45 9.90 -16.61
CA SER A 176 6.63 10.33 -15.85
C SER A 176 7.85 9.43 -16.07
N ASP A 177 7.67 8.24 -16.63
CA ASP A 177 8.76 7.32 -16.93
C ASP A 177 9.47 7.75 -18.23
N SER A 178 10.79 7.87 -18.16
CA SER A 178 11.65 8.24 -19.29
C SER A 178 12.68 7.15 -19.64
N GLY A 179 12.46 5.92 -19.18
CA GLY A 179 13.27 4.75 -19.50
C GLY A 179 13.15 4.29 -20.97
N GLU A 180 14.09 3.45 -21.40
CA GLU A 180 14.13 2.89 -22.76
C GLU A 180 12.97 1.90 -23.03
N ASP A 181 12.44 1.30 -21.96
CA ASP A 181 11.24 0.45 -21.92
C ASP A 181 10.00 1.16 -21.33
N ALA A 182 10.02 2.51 -21.25
CA ALA A 182 8.96 3.27 -20.61
C ALA A 182 7.60 3.07 -21.30
N TRP A 183 6.59 2.85 -20.48
CA TRP A 183 5.19 2.91 -20.90
C TRP A 183 4.86 4.28 -21.50
N ARG A 184 3.93 4.30 -22.44
CA ARG A 184 3.55 5.53 -23.17
C ARG A 184 2.25 6.09 -22.62
N ALA A 185 2.05 7.39 -22.85
CA ALA A 185 0.75 8.01 -22.66
C ALA A 185 -0.33 7.22 -23.45
N GLY A 186 -1.39 6.81 -22.75
CA GLY A 186 -2.46 5.94 -23.23
C GLY A 186 -2.39 4.50 -22.69
N ASP A 187 -1.30 4.11 -22.02
CA ASP A 187 -1.11 2.75 -21.50
C ASP A 187 -1.69 2.53 -20.10
N GLY A 188 -2.24 3.55 -19.43
CA GLY A 188 -2.70 3.47 -18.04
C GLY A 188 -3.69 2.34 -17.76
N LEU A 189 -4.61 2.03 -18.69
CA LEU A 189 -5.53 0.89 -18.53
C LEU A 189 -4.79 -0.45 -18.59
N SER A 190 -3.85 -0.61 -19.53
CA SER A 190 -3.07 -1.84 -19.69
C SER A 190 -2.19 -2.08 -18.45
N ILE A 191 -1.59 -1.03 -17.92
CA ILE A 191 -0.79 -1.07 -16.69
C ILE A 191 -1.67 -1.47 -15.51
N ALA A 192 -2.82 -0.81 -15.31
CA ALA A 192 -3.72 -1.10 -14.21
C ALA A 192 -4.25 -2.55 -14.25
N LEU A 193 -4.54 -3.08 -15.45
CA LEU A 193 -4.93 -4.48 -15.61
C LEU A 193 -3.77 -5.44 -15.29
N GLY A 194 -2.55 -5.11 -15.71
CA GLY A 194 -1.36 -5.88 -15.37
C GLY A 194 -1.05 -5.88 -13.87
N GLU A 195 -1.13 -4.73 -13.20
CA GLU A 195 -0.96 -4.63 -11.73
C GLU A 195 -2.04 -5.45 -11.00
N LEU A 196 -3.28 -5.44 -11.47
CA LEU A 196 -4.34 -6.27 -10.89
C LEU A 196 -4.08 -7.76 -11.09
N ASP A 197 -3.68 -8.18 -12.28
CA ASP A 197 -3.34 -9.58 -12.59
C ASP A 197 -2.17 -10.08 -11.72
N GLU A 198 -1.12 -9.26 -11.58
CA GLU A 198 0.01 -9.56 -10.71
C GLU A 198 -0.40 -9.67 -9.24
N LEU A 199 -1.29 -8.79 -8.75
CA LEU A 199 -1.84 -8.89 -7.39
C LEU A 199 -2.63 -10.18 -7.19
N ILE A 200 -3.47 -10.57 -8.15
CA ILE A 200 -4.24 -11.81 -8.08
C ILE A 200 -3.30 -13.03 -8.05
N GLY A 201 -2.27 -13.05 -8.90
CA GLY A 201 -1.34 -14.18 -9.03
C GLY A 201 -0.27 -14.28 -7.93
N SER A 202 -0.01 -13.20 -7.18
CA SER A 202 1.02 -13.15 -6.12
C SER A 202 0.49 -13.30 -4.70
N ARG A 203 -0.82 -13.54 -4.54
CA ARG A 203 -1.48 -13.67 -3.24
C ARG A 203 -1.04 -14.91 -2.47
N TRP A 204 -1.15 -14.84 -1.15
CA TRP A 204 -1.08 -16.03 -0.29
C TRP A 204 -2.45 -16.66 -0.10
N ASP A 205 -2.49 -17.93 0.33
CA ASP A 205 -3.71 -18.74 0.48
C ASP A 205 -4.81 -18.06 1.31
N ASP A 206 -4.46 -17.22 2.29
CA ASP A 206 -5.41 -16.52 3.16
C ASP A 206 -5.68 -15.06 2.75
N GLU A 207 -5.06 -14.57 1.67
CA GLU A 207 -5.25 -13.22 1.13
C GLU A 207 -6.38 -13.19 0.07
N GLU A 208 -7.59 -13.53 0.52
CA GLU A 208 -8.78 -13.67 -0.33
C GLU A 208 -9.40 -12.33 -0.78
N HIS A 209 -8.83 -11.18 -0.37
CA HIS A 209 -9.39 -9.86 -0.68
C HIS A 209 -8.40 -8.95 -1.39
N ILE A 210 -8.89 -8.22 -2.39
CA ILE A 210 -8.20 -7.06 -2.97
C ILE A 210 -9.02 -5.82 -2.63
N VAL A 211 -8.43 -4.85 -1.92
CA VAL A 211 -9.11 -3.64 -1.45
C VAL A 211 -8.45 -2.38 -2.00
N PHE A 212 -9.28 -1.38 -2.32
CA PHE A 212 -8.78 -0.07 -2.74
C PHE A 212 -8.50 0.83 -1.53
N PHE A 213 -7.23 1.17 -1.33
CA PHE A 213 -6.77 1.99 -0.21
C PHE A 213 -5.70 3.00 -0.67
N ARG A 214 -5.89 4.28 -0.33
CA ARG A 214 -4.98 5.39 -0.68
C ARG A 214 -4.60 5.44 -2.16
N ASP A 215 -5.63 5.30 -2.99
CA ASP A 215 -5.57 5.34 -4.46
C ASP A 215 -4.89 4.13 -5.12
N ARG A 216 -4.64 3.06 -4.34
CA ARG A 216 -3.98 1.84 -4.80
C ARG A 216 -4.77 0.59 -4.45
N LEU A 217 -4.51 -0.49 -5.18
CA LEU A 217 -5.03 -1.82 -4.89
C LEU A 217 -4.07 -2.56 -3.96
N TRP A 218 -4.61 -3.25 -2.97
CA TRP A 218 -3.85 -4.01 -1.98
C TRP A 218 -4.49 -5.36 -1.74
N LEU A 219 -3.66 -6.41 -1.64
CA LEU A 219 -4.08 -7.68 -1.07
C LEU A 219 -4.38 -7.54 0.42
N SER A 220 -5.35 -8.32 0.90
CA SER A 220 -5.70 -8.40 2.30
C SER A 220 -6.35 -9.71 2.69
N VAL A 221 -6.16 -10.11 3.95
CA VAL A 221 -6.89 -11.21 4.61
C VAL A 221 -8.30 -10.83 5.08
N ARG A 222 -8.71 -9.57 4.90
CA ARG A 222 -10.06 -9.08 5.25
C ARG A 222 -10.57 -8.03 4.28
N ALA A 223 -11.88 -7.82 4.27
CA ALA A 223 -12.52 -6.82 3.41
C ALA A 223 -12.37 -5.38 3.96
N GLU A 224 -12.25 -5.22 5.27
CA GLU A 224 -12.24 -3.91 5.92
C GLU A 224 -10.90 -3.20 5.77
N LEU A 225 -10.98 -1.92 5.42
CA LEU A 225 -9.84 -1.02 5.40
C LEU A 225 -9.35 -0.70 6.83
N PRO A 226 -8.04 -0.49 7.02
CA PRO A 226 -6.99 -0.57 6.00
C PRO A 226 -6.49 -2.01 5.75
N PRO A 227 -5.81 -2.26 4.61
CA PRO A 227 -5.43 -3.61 4.17
C PRO A 227 -4.48 -4.28 5.16
N VAL A 228 -4.79 -5.52 5.53
CA VAL A 228 -3.95 -6.39 6.37
C VAL A 228 -3.42 -7.52 5.52
N ARG A 229 -2.10 -7.60 5.32
CA ARG A 229 -1.43 -8.71 4.61
C ARG A 229 -1.35 -9.94 5.50
N SER A 230 -1.42 -11.13 4.90
CA SER A 230 -1.03 -12.34 5.61
C SER A 230 0.45 -12.27 5.91
N ARG A 231 0.81 -12.59 7.15
CA ARG A 231 2.13 -12.44 7.81
C ARG A 231 3.11 -11.57 7.01
N MET A 232 3.50 -10.41 7.53
CA MET A 232 4.82 -9.88 7.13
C MET A 232 5.81 -11.02 7.34
N SER A 233 6.50 -11.48 6.29
CA SER A 233 7.43 -12.60 6.40
C SER A 233 8.20 -12.48 7.72
N PRO A 234 8.17 -13.50 8.60
CA PRO A 234 9.11 -13.51 9.70
C PRO A 234 10.48 -13.61 9.06
N ILE A 235 11.23 -12.51 9.22
CA ILE A 235 12.66 -12.28 9.00
C ILE A 235 13.45 -13.56 8.67
#